data_AF-A0A498JC29-F1
#
_entry.id   AF-A0A498JC29-F1
#
_cell.length_a   1.000
_cell.length_b   1.000
_cell.length_c   1.000
_cell.angle_alpha   90.00
_cell.angle_beta   90.00
_cell.angle_gamma   90.00
#
_symmetry.space_group_name_H-M   'P 1'
#
loop_
_entity.id
_entity.type
_entity.pdbx_description
1 polymer ?
#
loop_
_entity_poly.entity_id
_entity_poly.type
_entity_poly.pdbx_seq_one_letter_code
_entity_poly.pdbx_strand_id
1 'polypeptide(L)'
;MEDLIAQFSFLSNQALQDKTFDPSTIEDLMKLFELEAYNSWAAVELEQRQELEEAERAMQEAEEYMDSVMESAMDEFRCFEEEMERMSKAELDKLEATAEGARRMGMVVENAATVAAKRYIEAALNSATASMKSAWKGISGKKIHPS
;
A
#
# COMPACT_ATOMS: atom_id res chain seq x y z
N MET A 1 -54.75 21.51 7.38
CA MET A 1 -54.41 22.90 6.94
C MET A 1 -55.30 23.42 5.80
N GLU A 2 -55.33 22.78 4.62
CA GLU A 2 -56.05 23.28 3.43
C GLU A 2 -57.55 23.53 3.67
N ASP A 3 -58.23 22.62 4.38
CA ASP A 3 -59.65 22.77 4.71
C ASP A 3 -59.91 24.00 5.60
N LEU A 4 -58.97 24.35 6.48
CA LEU A 4 -59.06 25.54 7.32
C LEU A 4 -58.89 26.81 6.48
N ILE A 5 -58.01 26.79 5.47
CA ILE A 5 -57.80 27.91 4.53
C ILE A 5 -59.06 28.12 3.66
N ALA A 6 -59.69 27.04 3.20
CA ALA A 6 -60.93 27.10 2.47
C ALA A 6 -62.07 27.69 3.32
N GLN A 7 -62.20 27.24 4.58
CA GLN A 7 -63.19 27.78 5.52
C GLN A 7 -62.92 29.25 5.87
N PHE A 8 -61.66 29.64 6.04
CA PHE A 8 -61.29 31.03 6.30
C PHE A 8 -61.68 31.93 5.13
N SER A 9 -61.42 31.49 3.90
CA SER A 9 -61.80 32.21 2.69
C SER A 9 -63.31 32.36 2.57
N PHE A 10 -64.06 31.30 2.90
CA PHE A 10 -65.53 31.34 2.92
C PHE A 10 -66.07 32.34 3.95
N LEU A 11 -65.64 32.25 5.21
CA LEU A 11 -66.09 33.16 6.27
C LEU A 11 -65.68 34.61 6.01
N SER A 12 -64.48 34.84 5.46
CA SER A 12 -64.03 36.18 5.08
C SER A 12 -64.90 36.80 4.00
N ASN A 13 -65.30 36.03 2.99
CA ASN A 13 -66.23 36.48 1.96
C ASN A 13 -67.63 36.77 2.53
N GLN A 14 -68.09 35.95 3.47
CA GLN A 14 -69.38 36.17 4.14
C GLN A 14 -69.38 37.45 4.98
N ALA A 15 -68.30 37.71 5.74
CA ALA A 15 -68.16 38.92 6.55
C ALA A 15 -68.18 40.22 5.73
N LEU A 16 -67.78 40.17 4.46
CA LEU A 16 -67.83 41.32 3.55
C LEU A 16 -69.25 41.62 3.03
N GLN A 17 -70.10 40.59 2.94
CA GLN A 17 -71.42 40.69 2.31
C GLN A 17 -72.56 40.79 3.34
N ASP A 18 -72.42 40.15 4.50
CA ASP A 18 -73.43 40.09 5.55
C ASP A 18 -73.12 41.09 6.68
N LYS A 19 -74.03 42.07 6.87
CA LYS A 19 -73.90 43.09 7.92
C LYS A 19 -74.21 42.58 9.33
N THR A 20 -74.80 41.39 9.46
CA THR A 20 -75.11 40.73 10.72
C THR A 20 -74.14 39.61 11.06
N PHE A 21 -73.05 39.49 10.31
CA PHE A 21 -72.01 38.50 10.54
C PHE A 21 -71.48 38.55 11.97
N ASP A 22 -71.32 37.37 12.58
CA ASP A 22 -70.75 37.21 13.92
C ASP A 22 -69.22 37.00 13.82
N PRO A 23 -68.40 37.98 14.26
CA PRO A 23 -66.95 37.87 14.20
C PRO A 23 -66.37 36.73 15.04
N SER A 24 -67.10 36.24 16.05
CA SER A 24 -66.63 35.14 16.92
C SER A 24 -66.33 33.86 16.13
N THR A 25 -67.03 33.66 15.00
CA THR A 25 -66.84 32.50 14.12
C THR A 25 -65.46 32.48 13.46
N ILE A 26 -64.88 33.65 13.15
CA ILE A 26 -63.51 33.75 12.62
C ILE A 26 -62.52 33.47 13.75
N GLU A 27 -62.78 33.97 14.96
CA GLU A 27 -61.91 33.75 16.13
C GLU A 27 -61.82 32.26 16.48
N ASP A 28 -62.95 31.55 16.48
CA ASP A 28 -62.96 30.10 16.71
C ASP A 28 -62.23 29.33 15.61
N LEU A 29 -62.34 29.77 14.35
CA LEU A 29 -61.54 29.21 13.26
C LEU A 29 -60.04 29.49 13.46
N MET A 30 -59.65 30.67 13.95
CA MET A 30 -58.24 30.98 14.22
C MET A 30 -57.64 30.09 15.30
N LYS A 31 -58.40 29.71 16.32
CA LYS A 31 -57.95 28.73 17.33
C LYS A 31 -57.66 27.36 16.72
N LEU A 32 -58.44 26.94 15.72
CA LEU A 32 -58.19 25.70 14.98
C LEU A 32 -56.92 25.79 14.13
N PHE A 33 -56.67 26.95 13.50
CA PHE A 33 -55.41 27.20 12.78
C PHE A 33 -54.19 27.09 13.70
N GLU A 34 -54.25 27.71 14.87
CA GLU A 34 -53.18 27.66 15.85
C GLU A 34 -52.90 26.22 16.29
N LEU A 35 -53.93 25.46 16.62
CA LEU A 35 -53.79 24.06 17.02
C LEU A 35 -53.24 23.18 15.90
N GLU A 36 -53.75 23.33 14.68
CA GLU A 36 -53.26 22.61 13.50
C GLU A 36 -51.79 22.95 13.20
N ALA A 37 -51.40 24.22 13.30
CA ALA A 37 -50.03 24.66 13.08
C ALA A 37 -49.08 24.07 14.12
N TYR A 38 -49.47 24.08 15.41
CA TYR A 38 -48.68 23.45 16.46
C TYR A 38 -48.53 21.94 16.24
N ASN A 39 -49.61 21.23 15.91
CA ASN A 39 -49.56 19.80 15.64
C ASN A 39 -48.68 19.47 14.43
N SER A 40 -48.80 20.26 13.36
CA SER A 40 -47.99 20.09 12.15
C SER A 40 -46.51 20.31 12.44
N TRP A 41 -46.19 21.35 13.21
CA TRP A 41 -44.80 21.63 13.58
C TRP A 41 -44.21 20.55 14.48
N ALA A 42 -44.98 20.09 15.49
CA ALA A 42 -44.56 19.01 16.37
C ALA A 42 -44.36 17.68 15.61
N ALA A 43 -45.21 17.39 14.61
CA ALA A 43 -45.06 16.21 13.77
C ALA A 43 -43.77 16.27 12.93
N VAL A 44 -43.49 17.42 12.31
CA VAL A 44 -42.26 17.62 11.53
C VAL A 44 -41.02 17.56 12.41
N GLU A 45 -41.04 18.16 13.60
CA GLU A 45 -39.91 18.10 14.54
C GLU A 45 -39.63 16.65 14.99
N LEU A 46 -40.69 15.87 15.23
CA LEU A 46 -40.54 14.46 15.59
C LEU A 46 -39.95 13.63 14.44
N GLU A 47 -40.45 13.83 13.22
CA GLU A 47 -39.93 13.17 12.01
C GLU A 47 -38.46 13.50 11.78
N GLN A 48 -38.10 14.79 11.79
CA GLN A 48 -36.71 15.23 11.63
C GLN A 48 -35.79 14.66 12.71
N ARG A 49 -36.27 14.55 13.95
CA ARG A 49 -35.50 13.93 15.02
C ARG A 49 -35.24 12.45 14.77
N GLN A 50 -36.25 11.71 14.30
CA GLN A 50 -36.10 10.31 13.95
C GLN A 50 -35.12 10.13 12.78
N GLU A 51 -35.28 10.93 11.71
CA GLU A 51 -34.36 10.93 10.58
C GLU A 51 -32.91 11.23 11.00
N LEU A 52 -32.72 12.18 11.91
CA LEU A 52 -31.39 12.51 12.44
C LEU A 52 -30.80 11.37 13.26
N GLU A 53 -31.58 10.76 14.17
CA GLU A 53 -31.13 9.62 14.97
C GLU A 53 -30.78 8.40 14.08
N GLU A 54 -31.53 8.17 13.00
CA GLU A 54 -31.23 7.12 12.01
C GLU A 54 -29.97 7.45 11.19
N ALA A 55 -29.82 8.69 10.75
CA ALA A 55 -28.64 9.14 10.01
C ALA A 55 -27.36 9.08 10.86
N GLU A 56 -27.42 9.49 12.13
CA GLU A 56 -26.30 9.39 13.08
C GLU A 56 -25.90 7.93 13.32
N ARG A 57 -26.87 7.03 13.48
CA ARG A 57 -26.58 5.59 13.63
C ARG A 57 -25.93 5.02 12.39
N ALA A 58 -26.46 5.31 11.20
CA ALA A 58 -25.89 4.84 9.94
C ALA A 58 -24.46 5.38 9.73
N MET A 59 -24.20 6.62 10.14
CA MET A 59 -22.85 7.20 10.11
C MET A 59 -21.91 6.47 11.07
N GLN A 60 -22.33 6.21 12.32
CA GLN A 60 -21.53 5.46 13.29
C GLN A 60 -21.21 4.05 12.81
N GLU A 61 -22.21 3.32 12.28
CA GLU A 61 -22.00 1.98 11.73
C GLU A 61 -21.01 1.99 10.55
N ALA A 62 -21.07 3.03 9.70
CA ALA A 62 -20.13 3.19 8.59
C ALA A 62 -18.71 3.51 9.08
N GLU A 63 -18.56 4.35 10.11
CA GLU A 63 -17.27 4.67 10.74
C GLU A 63 -16.65 3.42 11.39
N GLU A 64 -17.42 2.67 12.19
CA GLU A 64 -16.96 1.43 12.82
C GLU A 64 -16.51 0.39 11.78
N TYR A 65 -17.26 0.27 10.68
CA TYR A 65 -16.88 -0.61 9.59
C TYR A 65 -15.57 -0.15 8.93
N MET A 66 -15.44 1.15 8.61
CA MET A 66 -14.21 1.70 8.03
C MET A 66 -13.00 1.49 8.94
N ASP A 67 -13.14 1.74 10.23
CA ASP A 67 -12.08 1.53 11.22
C ASP A 67 -11.66 0.06 11.25
N SER A 68 -12.61 -0.88 11.24
CA SER A 68 -12.30 -2.31 11.22
C SER A 68 -11.53 -2.75 9.96
N VAL A 69 -11.91 -2.23 8.79
CA VAL A 69 -11.24 -2.54 7.52
C VAL A 69 -9.86 -1.91 7.49
N MET A 70 -9.72 -0.68 7.98
CA MET A 70 -8.44 0.00 8.08
C MET A 70 -7.48 -0.71 9.02
N GLU A 71 -7.93 -1.12 10.21
CA GLU A 71 -7.12 -1.86 11.17
C GLU A 71 -6.63 -3.18 10.57
N SER A 72 -7.54 -3.96 9.96
CA SER A 72 -7.20 -5.20 9.26
C SER A 72 -6.18 -4.98 8.14
N ALA A 73 -6.36 -3.94 7.32
CA ALA A 73 -5.43 -3.63 6.24
C ALA A 73 -4.05 -3.22 6.78
N MET A 74 -3.99 -2.43 7.85
CA MET A 74 -2.73 -2.03 8.48
C MET A 74 -2.00 -3.23 9.08
N ASP A 75 -2.72 -4.19 9.67
CA ASP A 75 -2.13 -5.44 10.15
C ASP A 75 -1.58 -6.30 9.03
N GLU A 76 -2.28 -6.41 7.90
CA GLU A 76 -1.78 -7.10 6.71
C GLU A 76 -0.51 -6.44 6.15
N PHE A 77 -0.49 -5.10 6.08
CA PHE A 77 0.70 -4.37 5.65
C PHE A 77 1.90 -4.61 6.57
N ARG A 78 1.67 -4.63 7.89
CA ARG A 78 2.72 -4.93 8.88
C ARG A 78 3.31 -6.32 8.67
N CYS A 79 2.45 -7.33 8.54
CA CYS A 79 2.87 -8.71 8.26
C CYS A 79 3.63 -8.81 6.93
N PHE A 80 3.16 -8.09 5.91
CA PHE A 80 3.82 -8.06 4.60
C PHE A 80 5.22 -7.44 4.68
N GLU A 81 5.38 -6.32 5.39
CA GLU A 81 6.68 -5.67 5.57
C GLU A 81 7.68 -6.57 6.30
N GLU A 82 7.25 -7.20 7.39
CA GLU A 82 8.09 -8.13 8.17
C GLU A 82 8.53 -9.33 7.32
N GLU A 83 7.62 -9.92 6.55
CA GLU A 83 7.92 -11.05 5.68
C GLU A 83 8.84 -10.64 4.52
N MET A 84 8.62 -9.46 3.93
CA MET A 84 9.47 -8.91 2.89
C MET A 84 10.89 -8.65 3.41
N GLU A 85 11.05 -8.08 4.60
CA GLU A 85 12.36 -7.85 5.22
C GLU A 85 13.08 -9.17 5.49
N ARG A 86 12.37 -10.16 6.04
CA ARG A 86 12.90 -11.51 6.29
C ARG A 86 13.39 -12.17 5.01
N MET A 87 12.59 -12.14 3.95
CA MET A 87 12.95 -12.69 2.64
C MET A 87 14.14 -11.95 2.02
N SER A 88 14.13 -10.62 2.05
CA SER A 88 15.20 -9.79 1.53
C SER A 88 16.54 -10.11 2.20
N LYS A 89 16.54 -10.22 3.54
CA LYS A 89 17.72 -10.62 4.30
C LYS A 89 18.22 -12.01 3.93
N ALA A 90 17.32 -12.99 3.82
CA ALA A 90 17.69 -14.34 3.43
C ALA A 90 18.29 -14.42 2.02
N GLU A 91 17.75 -13.66 1.07
CA GLU A 91 18.30 -13.57 -0.29
C GLU A 91 19.66 -12.85 -0.31
N LEU A 92 19.83 -11.79 0.48
CA LEU A 92 21.13 -11.12 0.62
C LEU A 92 22.19 -12.04 1.22
N ASP A 93 21.89 -12.74 2.31
CA ASP A 93 22.81 -13.68 2.95
C ASP A 93 23.23 -14.81 1.98
N LYS A 94 22.27 -15.31 1.18
CA LYS A 94 22.54 -16.32 0.15
C LYS A 94 23.42 -15.78 -0.98
N LEU A 95 23.18 -14.53 -1.39
CA LEU A 95 23.99 -13.86 -2.42
C LEU A 95 25.42 -13.65 -1.93
N GLU A 96 25.59 -13.18 -0.68
CA GLU A 96 26.89 -13.00 -0.05
C GLU A 96 27.66 -14.33 0.04
N ALA A 97 27.00 -15.39 0.54
CA ALA A 97 27.60 -16.73 0.60
C ALA A 97 28.03 -17.25 -0.78
N THR A 98 27.22 -17.00 -1.81
CA THR A 98 27.54 -17.39 -3.20
C THR A 98 28.74 -16.59 -3.73
N ALA A 99 28.77 -15.28 -3.48
CA ALA A 99 29.86 -14.40 -3.91
C ALA A 99 31.19 -14.75 -3.19
N GLU A 100 31.14 -15.04 -1.89
CA GLU A 100 32.30 -15.53 -1.14
C GLU A 100 32.80 -16.86 -1.67
N GLY A 101 31.89 -17.80 -1.96
CA GLY A 101 32.22 -19.10 -2.55
C GLY A 101 32.93 -18.94 -3.89
N ALA A 102 32.40 -18.09 -4.77
CA ALA A 102 33.01 -17.77 -6.06
C ALA A 102 34.40 -17.12 -5.89
N ARG A 103 34.55 -16.18 -4.95
CA ARG A 103 35.83 -15.52 -4.66
C ARG A 103 36.89 -16.52 -4.17
N ARG A 104 36.53 -17.39 -3.22
CA ARG A 104 37.43 -18.43 -2.69
C ARG A 104 37.85 -19.40 -3.80
N MET A 105 36.90 -19.82 -4.64
CA MET A 105 37.18 -20.67 -5.79
C MET A 105 38.14 -19.98 -6.78
N GLY A 106 37.89 -18.70 -7.09
CA GLY A 106 38.77 -17.89 -7.94
C GLY A 106 40.21 -17.86 -7.42
N MET A 107 40.40 -17.60 -6.13
CA MET A 107 41.74 -17.62 -5.50
C MET A 107 42.41 -19.00 -5.59
N VAL A 108 41.67 -20.09 -5.41
CA VAL A 108 42.23 -21.46 -5.53
C VAL A 108 42.67 -21.75 -6.96
N VAL A 109 41.84 -21.38 -7.95
CA VAL A 109 42.15 -21.56 -9.37
C VAL A 109 43.36 -20.72 -9.77
N GLU A 110 43.42 -19.46 -9.33
CA GLU A 110 44.55 -18.56 -9.58
C GLU A 110 45.86 -19.13 -9.00
N ASN A 111 45.82 -19.62 -7.76
CA ASN A 111 46.98 -20.24 -7.12
C ASN A 111 47.44 -21.49 -7.87
N ALA A 112 46.51 -22.37 -8.26
CA ALA A 112 46.82 -23.57 -9.02
C ALA A 112 47.42 -23.25 -10.39
N ALA A 113 46.85 -22.29 -11.11
CA ALA A 113 47.36 -21.80 -12.38
C ALA A 113 48.76 -21.20 -12.23
N THR A 114 49.01 -20.42 -11.18
CA THR A 114 50.31 -19.83 -10.88
C THR A 114 51.38 -20.90 -10.60
N VAL A 115 51.04 -21.93 -9.83
CA VAL A 115 51.95 -23.06 -9.57
C VAL A 115 52.26 -23.82 -10.86
N ALA A 116 51.25 -24.12 -11.66
CA ALA A 116 51.43 -24.80 -12.94
C ALA A 116 52.31 -23.98 -13.90
N ALA A 117 52.06 -22.67 -14.00
CA ALA A 117 52.86 -21.76 -14.80
C ALA A 117 54.33 -21.73 -14.36
N LYS A 118 54.59 -21.65 -13.04
CA LYS A 118 55.96 -21.74 -12.49
C LYS A 118 56.65 -23.04 -12.89
N ARG A 119 56.00 -24.19 -12.73
CA ARG A 119 56.57 -25.50 -13.12
C ARG A 119 56.85 -25.58 -14.62
N TYR A 120 55.99 -25.02 -15.45
CA TYR A 120 56.20 -24.98 -16.89
C TYR A 120 57.42 -24.11 -17.26
N ILE A 121 57.55 -22.93 -16.66
CA ILE A 121 58.70 -22.05 -16.83
C ILE A 121 60.00 -22.74 -16.38
N GLU A 122 59.99 -23.39 -15.21
CA GLU A 122 61.14 -24.14 -14.71
C GLU A 122 61.54 -25.29 -15.64
N ALA A 123 60.57 -26.05 -16.16
CA ALA A 123 60.83 -27.12 -17.12
C ALA A 123 61.43 -26.57 -18.43
N ALA A 124 60.90 -25.47 -18.95
CA ALA A 124 61.44 -24.80 -20.13
C ALA A 124 62.87 -24.30 -19.89
N LEU A 125 63.15 -23.72 -18.73
CA LEU A 125 64.46 -23.19 -18.36
C LEU A 125 65.49 -24.31 -18.14
N ASN A 126 65.09 -25.42 -17.51
CA ASN A 126 65.91 -26.61 -17.37
C ASN A 126 66.22 -27.25 -18.73
N SER A 127 65.22 -27.34 -19.63
CA SER A 127 65.40 -27.83 -20.99
C SER A 127 66.35 -26.94 -21.79
N ALA A 128 66.19 -25.62 -21.74
CA ALA A 128 67.08 -24.68 -22.39
C ALA A 128 68.52 -24.79 -21.85
N THR A 129 68.67 -24.92 -20.53
CA THR A 129 69.98 -25.11 -19.89
C THR A 129 70.65 -26.43 -20.30
N ALA A 130 69.88 -27.51 -20.37
CA ALA A 130 70.37 -28.80 -20.85
C ALA A 130 70.80 -28.73 -22.33
N SER A 131 70.01 -28.06 -23.18
CA SER A 131 70.34 -27.80 -24.58
C SER A 131 71.60 -26.92 -24.74
N MET A 132 71.79 -25.91 -23.89
CA MET A 132 73.01 -25.11 -23.88
C MET A 132 74.23 -25.92 -23.43
N LYS A 133 74.09 -26.74 -22.37
CA LYS A 133 75.17 -27.62 -21.90
C LYS A 133 75.55 -28.66 -22.94
N SER A 134 74.60 -29.25 -23.65
CA SER A 134 74.86 -30.22 -24.71
C SER A 134 75.53 -29.57 -25.92
N ALA A 135 75.08 -28.38 -26.33
CA ALA A 135 75.73 -27.59 -27.37
C ALA A 135 77.17 -27.22 -27.00
N TRP A 136 77.43 -26.78 -25.76
CA TRP A 136 78.77 -26.47 -25.25
C TRP A 136 79.69 -27.69 -25.22
N LYS A 137 79.19 -28.85 -24.79
CA LYS A 137 79.94 -30.11 -24.77
C LYS A 137 80.30 -30.57 -26.19
N GLY A 138 79.39 -30.39 -27.15
CA GLY A 138 79.63 -30.65 -28.58
C GLY A 138 80.68 -29.75 -29.22
N ILE A 139 80.89 -28.54 -28.70
CA ILE A 139 81.96 -27.62 -29.12
C ILE A 139 83.30 -28.04 -28.49
N SER A 140 83.34 -28.51 -27.24
CA SER A 140 84.59 -28.90 -26.55
C SER A 140 85.17 -30.26 -26.94
N GLY A 141 84.46 -31.05 -27.75
CA GLY A 141 84.78 -32.46 -28.04
C GLY A 141 85.33 -32.77 -29.43
N LYS A 142 85.57 -31.78 -30.31
CA LYS A 142 86.20 -32.07 -31.61
C LYS A 142 87.72 -32.22 -31.45
N LYS A 143 88.16 -33.43 -31.08
CA LYS A 143 89.50 -33.90 -31.46
C LYS A 143 89.49 -34.10 -32.98
N ILE A 144 90.23 -33.26 -33.68
CA ILE A 144 90.50 -33.38 -35.11
C ILE A 144 91.54 -34.51 -35.26
N HIS A 145 91.19 -35.61 -35.94
CA HIS A 145 92.15 -36.63 -36.33
C HIS A 145 92.73 -36.27 -37.70
N PRO A 146 94.07 -36.25 -37.87
CA PRO A 146 94.72 -35.98 -39.15
C PRO A 146 94.78 -37.25 -40.01
N SER A 147 94.57 -37.08 -41.31
CA SER A 147 95.04 -37.99 -42.37
C SER A 147 96.10 -37.28 -43.18
#